data_AF-A0A167XDI2-F1
#
_entry.id   AF-A0A167XDI2-F1
#
_cell.length_a   1.000
_cell.length_b   1.000
_cell.length_c   1.000
_cell.angle_alpha   90.00
_cell.angle_beta   90.00
_cell.angle_gamma   90.00
#
_symmetry.space_group_name_H-M   'P 1'
#
loop_
_entity.id
_entity.type
_entity.pdbx_description
1 polymer ?
#
loop_
_entity_poly.entity_id
_entity_poly.type
_entity_poly.pdbx_seq_one_letter_code
_entity_poly.pdbx_strand_id
1 'polypeptide(L)'
;MSQDPTTKHSIVQSDNNLASEQLKQLAQRALHSIDPPILEIDDALQNYLSITALPIGKPNPTARDRRAVDLGLLVLDVLTCCGEHFKRDKKLVTCFSRAWPALWTWLQFLSDQCCQSRKYGPLVQYQAIIMIPMALGGMSSSDILGLQVASTPGVISMITRYWMSEDSNFTLKNACAAAGCTPHLFTRALFTLIENLDPPSTPKFLSDVIVAAPGGAAAVAKHAIEQLTVAQAEKPTNFQMIAEHITLIKSLLSNRAPQLLLNLLGQGLIPSIVKLLLWLRKQQPANAPNDERMACQCVMLSCFTLTRAIMAPNGPSWAIQALDAGIIPAILHSAPRIMQLSSEHHSSLCSAVLSDTLWQFLVYPSVIRTAAKALERVERLDLDSRLGGPVWEAWGIFKNTTQRRMDLKDKCIGRESSLRTCSRRDCSSTGEDKLLCSGCLADTYCDRACQRMDWPTHKVQCKKIQQLHRDGILIPMTA
;
A
#
# COMPACT_ATOMS: atom_id res chain seq x y z
N MET A 1 -8.77 -47.34 -49.52
CA MET A 1 -7.64 -47.23 -48.57
C MET A 1 -8.07 -46.33 -47.42
N SER A 2 -8.65 -46.92 -46.37
CA SER A 2 -9.06 -46.19 -45.17
C SER A 2 -7.82 -45.88 -44.35
N GLN A 3 -7.40 -44.61 -44.30
CA GLN A 3 -6.30 -44.19 -43.42
C GLN A 3 -6.76 -44.35 -41.97
N ASP A 4 -5.98 -45.10 -41.19
CA ASP A 4 -6.29 -45.46 -39.81
C ASP A 4 -6.33 -44.21 -38.90
N PRO A 5 -7.47 -43.86 -38.28
CA PRO A 5 -7.62 -42.64 -37.47
C PRO A 5 -6.70 -42.58 -36.24
N THR A 6 -6.28 -43.75 -35.75
CA THR A 6 -5.39 -43.95 -34.60
C THR A 6 -4.00 -43.37 -34.82
N THR A 7 -3.44 -43.47 -36.02
CA THR A 7 -2.06 -42.98 -36.28
C THR A 7 -1.99 -41.45 -36.26
N LYS A 8 -3.02 -40.74 -36.74
CA LYS A 8 -3.08 -39.28 -36.72
C LYS A 8 -3.22 -38.72 -35.29
N HIS A 9 -3.92 -39.43 -34.42
CA HIS A 9 -4.08 -39.02 -33.02
C HIS A 9 -2.75 -39.09 -32.25
N SER A 10 -1.93 -40.11 -32.51
CA SER A 10 -0.63 -40.29 -31.85
C SER A 10 0.39 -39.21 -32.22
N ILE A 11 0.45 -38.78 -33.49
CA ILE A 11 1.41 -37.77 -33.95
C ILE A 11 1.09 -36.41 -33.33
N VAL A 12 -0.19 -36.01 -33.31
CA VAL A 12 -0.61 -34.74 -32.71
C VAL A 12 -0.29 -34.72 -31.22
N GLN A 13 -0.50 -35.81 -30.46
CA GLN A 13 -0.15 -35.83 -29.04
C GLN A 13 1.36 -35.69 -28.77
N SER A 14 2.21 -36.26 -29.63
CA SER A 14 3.67 -36.15 -29.52
C SER A 14 4.14 -34.70 -29.69
N ASP A 15 3.65 -34.01 -30.72
CA ASP A 15 4.02 -32.60 -31.00
C ASP A 15 3.55 -31.66 -29.87
N ASN A 16 2.44 -31.99 -29.21
CA ASN A 16 1.92 -31.21 -28.08
C ASN A 16 2.87 -31.23 -26.88
N ASN A 17 3.33 -32.43 -26.52
CA ASN A 17 4.23 -32.61 -25.39
C ASN A 17 5.58 -31.93 -25.66
N LEU A 18 6.03 -31.96 -26.92
CA LEU A 18 7.27 -31.31 -27.33
C LEU A 18 7.20 -29.78 -27.17
N ALA A 19 6.14 -29.14 -27.65
CA ALA A 19 5.99 -27.68 -27.52
C ALA A 19 5.93 -27.22 -26.05
N SER A 20 5.19 -27.94 -25.21
CA SER A 20 5.13 -27.65 -23.77
C SER A 20 6.48 -27.79 -23.10
N GLU A 21 7.26 -28.82 -23.46
CA GLU A 21 8.59 -29.04 -22.88
C GLU A 21 9.59 -27.98 -23.33
N GLN A 22 9.54 -27.57 -24.60
CA GLN A 22 10.36 -26.47 -25.13
C GLN A 22 10.09 -25.15 -24.41
N LEU A 23 8.82 -24.83 -24.13
CA LEU A 23 8.46 -23.61 -23.38
C LEU A 23 8.95 -23.64 -21.93
N LYS A 24 8.88 -24.80 -21.25
CA LYS A 24 9.45 -24.96 -19.91
C LYS A 24 10.97 -24.78 -19.91
N GLN A 25 11.66 -25.36 -20.89
CA GLN A 25 13.10 -25.17 -21.06
C GLN A 25 13.46 -23.72 -21.37
N LEU A 26 12.62 -23.02 -22.15
CA LEU A 26 12.77 -21.59 -22.41
C LEU A 26 12.60 -20.76 -21.13
N ALA A 27 11.60 -21.06 -20.29
CA ALA A 27 11.39 -20.38 -19.01
C ALA A 27 12.59 -20.57 -18.08
N GLN A 28 13.10 -21.81 -17.96
CA GLN A 28 14.29 -22.11 -17.15
C GLN A 28 15.55 -21.39 -17.65
N ARG A 29 15.75 -21.31 -18.97
CA ARG A 29 16.87 -20.54 -19.55
C ARG A 29 16.71 -19.04 -19.32
N ALA A 30 15.50 -18.49 -19.50
CA ALA A 30 15.23 -17.08 -19.23
C ALA A 30 15.52 -16.73 -17.75
N LEU A 31 15.17 -17.62 -16.82
CA LEU A 31 15.39 -17.41 -15.39
C LEU A 31 16.89 -17.41 -14.99
N HIS A 32 17.68 -18.32 -15.56
CA HIS A 32 19.07 -18.54 -15.12
C HIS A 32 20.14 -17.88 -16.01
N SER A 33 19.79 -17.48 -17.23
CA SER A 33 20.75 -16.86 -18.14
C SER A 33 21.06 -15.43 -17.72
N ILE A 34 22.31 -15.00 -17.96
CA ILE A 34 22.72 -13.60 -17.85
C ILE A 34 22.04 -12.78 -18.95
N ASP A 35 22.02 -13.33 -20.18
CA ASP A 35 21.37 -12.73 -21.34
C ASP A 35 20.13 -13.57 -21.70
N PRO A 36 18.91 -13.00 -21.67
CA PRO A 36 17.70 -13.76 -21.99
C PRO A 36 17.71 -14.18 -23.47
N PRO A 37 17.16 -15.36 -23.83
CA PRO A 37 17.05 -15.82 -25.21
C PRO A 37 15.94 -15.05 -25.97
N ILE A 38 16.16 -13.76 -26.25
CA ILE A 38 15.13 -12.80 -26.71
C ILE A 38 14.44 -13.26 -28.00
N LEU A 39 15.18 -13.80 -28.97
CA LEU A 39 14.61 -14.26 -30.23
C LEU A 39 13.61 -15.40 -30.02
N GLU A 40 13.98 -16.38 -29.20
CA GLU A 40 13.11 -17.51 -28.89
C GLU A 40 11.88 -17.08 -28.06
N ILE A 41 12.05 -16.08 -27.19
CA ILE A 41 10.95 -15.46 -26.45
C ILE A 41 10.00 -14.73 -27.41
N ASP A 42 10.51 -13.92 -28.34
CA ASP A 42 9.70 -13.22 -29.35
C ASP A 42 8.93 -14.22 -30.21
N ASP A 43 9.58 -15.28 -30.69
CA ASP A 43 8.94 -16.36 -31.45
C ASP A 43 7.83 -17.04 -30.64
N ALA A 44 8.07 -17.34 -29.36
CA ALA A 44 7.06 -17.93 -28.49
C ALA A 44 5.85 -16.99 -28.29
N LEU A 45 6.10 -15.68 -28.12
CA LEU A 45 5.04 -14.67 -28.00
C LEU A 45 4.19 -14.60 -29.27
N GLN A 46 4.80 -14.56 -30.46
CA GLN A 46 4.08 -14.51 -31.73
C GLN A 46 3.29 -15.78 -32.00
N ASN A 47 3.86 -16.94 -31.68
CA ASN A 47 3.24 -18.23 -32.00
C ASN A 47 2.08 -18.58 -31.06
N TYR A 48 2.21 -18.30 -29.77
CA TYR A 48 1.25 -18.79 -28.76
C TYR A 48 0.44 -17.70 -28.08
N LEU A 49 0.88 -16.44 -28.11
CA LEU A 49 0.15 -15.30 -27.53
C LEU A 49 -0.29 -14.26 -28.56
N SER A 50 -0.29 -14.60 -29.86
CA SER A 50 -0.95 -13.78 -30.88
C SER A 50 -2.47 -13.78 -30.69
N ILE A 51 -3.12 -12.74 -31.23
CA ILE A 51 -4.59 -12.62 -31.20
C ILE A 51 -5.25 -13.80 -31.94
N THR A 52 -4.61 -14.31 -32.99
CA THR A 52 -5.09 -15.47 -33.76
C THR A 52 -4.97 -16.79 -33.00
N ALA A 53 -4.13 -16.84 -31.96
CA ALA A 53 -4.00 -18.00 -31.09
C ALA A 53 -5.08 -18.05 -29.99
N LEU A 54 -5.84 -16.97 -29.77
CA LEU A 54 -6.89 -16.93 -28.76
C LEU A 54 -8.01 -17.94 -29.08
N PRO A 55 -8.43 -18.76 -28.10
CA PRO A 55 -9.59 -19.62 -28.25
C PRO A 55 -10.86 -18.81 -28.55
N ILE A 56 -11.69 -19.34 -29.46
CA ILE A 56 -13.02 -18.78 -29.70
C ILE A 56 -13.87 -19.08 -28.45
N GLY A 57 -14.55 -18.07 -27.91
CA GLY A 57 -15.36 -18.14 -26.68
C GLY A 57 -16.61 -19.03 -26.76
N LYS A 58 -16.45 -20.31 -27.10
CA LYS A 58 -17.52 -21.31 -27.14
C LYS A 58 -18.01 -21.65 -25.72
N PRO A 59 -19.26 -22.13 -25.56
CA PRO A 59 -19.77 -22.55 -24.25
C PRO A 59 -18.92 -23.66 -23.61
N ASN A 60 -18.47 -24.61 -24.44
CA ASN A 60 -17.65 -25.74 -24.04
C ASN A 60 -16.30 -25.69 -24.78
N PRO A 61 -15.17 -25.47 -24.07
CA PRO A 61 -13.85 -25.46 -24.69
C PRO A 61 -13.50 -26.81 -25.32
N THR A 62 -13.08 -26.79 -26.58
CA THR A 62 -12.56 -27.98 -27.28
C THR A 62 -11.18 -28.38 -26.73
N ALA A 63 -10.71 -29.58 -27.06
CA ALA A 63 -9.35 -30.00 -26.70
C ALA A 63 -8.27 -29.05 -27.27
N ARG A 64 -8.51 -28.49 -28.47
CA ARG A 64 -7.65 -27.49 -29.08
C ARG A 64 -7.63 -26.18 -28.28
N ASP A 65 -8.80 -25.73 -27.82
CA ASP A 65 -8.91 -24.51 -27.01
C ASP A 65 -8.16 -24.68 -25.69
N ARG A 66 -8.32 -25.83 -25.02
CA ARG A 66 -7.61 -26.14 -23.77
C ARG A 66 -6.10 -26.12 -23.96
N ARG A 67 -5.62 -26.78 -25.02
CA ARG A 67 -4.19 -26.78 -25.37
C ARG A 67 -3.66 -25.37 -25.64
N ALA A 68 -4.41 -24.54 -26.36
CA ALA A 68 -4.00 -23.16 -26.63
C ALA A 68 -3.86 -22.35 -25.33
N VAL A 69 -4.77 -22.55 -24.38
CA VAL A 69 -4.66 -21.93 -23.05
C VAL A 69 -3.47 -22.46 -22.26
N ASP A 70 -3.23 -23.77 -22.27
CA ASP A 70 -2.08 -24.37 -21.57
C ASP A 70 -0.75 -23.83 -22.12
N LEU A 71 -0.59 -23.74 -23.44
CA LEU A 71 0.59 -23.14 -24.07
C LEU A 71 0.70 -21.65 -23.78
N GLY A 72 -0.42 -20.91 -23.82
CA GLY A 72 -0.45 -19.49 -23.47
C GLY A 72 0.00 -19.23 -22.03
N LEU A 73 -0.45 -20.06 -21.07
CA LEU A 73 -0.01 -20.00 -19.68
C LEU A 73 1.49 -20.31 -19.53
N LEU A 74 2.03 -21.26 -20.30
CA LEU A 74 3.47 -21.54 -20.30
C LEU A 74 4.30 -20.37 -20.87
N VAL A 75 3.79 -19.66 -21.89
CA VAL A 75 4.48 -18.44 -22.38
C VAL A 75 4.39 -17.30 -21.35
N LEU A 76 3.29 -17.17 -20.61
CA LEU A 76 3.23 -16.25 -19.49
C LEU A 76 4.21 -16.63 -18.37
N ASP A 77 4.46 -17.91 -18.13
CA ASP A 77 5.50 -18.36 -17.21
C ASP A 77 6.89 -17.89 -17.67
N VAL A 78 7.22 -18.05 -18.96
CA VAL A 78 8.45 -17.50 -19.57
C VAL A 78 8.58 -15.98 -19.32
N LEU A 79 7.49 -15.23 -19.49
CA LEU A 79 7.45 -13.78 -19.19
C LEU A 79 7.78 -13.52 -17.72
N THR A 80 7.21 -14.29 -16.79
CA THR A 80 7.48 -14.08 -15.36
C THR A 80 8.95 -14.37 -14.99
N CYS A 81 9.57 -15.36 -15.63
CA CYS A 81 11.01 -15.63 -15.50
C CYS A 81 11.89 -14.48 -16.05
N CYS A 82 11.35 -13.62 -16.91
CA CYS A 82 12.04 -12.46 -17.46
C CYS A 82 12.05 -11.22 -16.53
N GLY A 83 11.40 -11.28 -15.36
CA GLY A 83 11.14 -10.13 -14.48
C GLY A 83 12.35 -9.25 -14.15
N GLU A 84 13.51 -9.86 -13.86
CA GLU A 84 14.75 -9.13 -13.54
C GLU A 84 15.46 -8.56 -14.77
N HIS A 85 15.25 -9.17 -15.94
CA HIS A 85 15.84 -8.73 -17.20
C HIS A 85 15.22 -7.44 -17.73
N PHE A 86 13.94 -7.19 -17.44
CA PHE A 86 13.25 -5.96 -17.84
C PHE A 86 13.90 -4.67 -17.31
N LYS A 87 14.66 -4.74 -16.21
CA LYS A 87 15.41 -3.60 -15.66
C LYS A 87 16.68 -3.27 -16.46
N ARG A 88 17.23 -4.23 -17.22
CA ARG A 88 18.58 -4.15 -17.80
C ARG A 88 18.59 -4.24 -19.33
N ASP A 89 17.68 -5.01 -19.90
CA ASP A 89 17.67 -5.32 -21.33
C ASP A 89 16.59 -4.53 -22.09
N LYS A 90 17.03 -3.50 -22.83
CA LYS A 90 16.16 -2.66 -23.65
C LYS A 90 15.55 -3.39 -24.85
N LYS A 91 16.23 -4.40 -25.40
CA LYS A 91 15.71 -5.19 -26.53
C LYS A 91 14.56 -6.07 -26.07
N LEU A 92 14.70 -6.68 -24.88
CA LEU A 92 13.63 -7.45 -24.26
C LEU A 92 12.42 -6.57 -23.95
N VAL A 93 12.63 -5.38 -23.37
CA VAL A 93 11.54 -4.39 -23.14
C VAL A 93 10.84 -4.04 -24.45
N THR A 94 11.60 -3.78 -25.53
CA THR A 94 11.04 -3.48 -26.85
C THR A 94 10.21 -4.64 -27.42
N CYS A 95 10.69 -5.88 -27.26
CA CYS A 95 10.00 -7.10 -27.66
C CYS A 95 8.62 -7.20 -26.98
N PHE A 96 8.58 -7.08 -25.65
CA PHE A 96 7.33 -7.16 -24.89
C PHE A 96 6.41 -5.95 -25.12
N SER A 97 6.96 -4.74 -25.28
CA SER A 97 6.17 -3.55 -25.63
C SER A 97 5.42 -3.72 -26.95
N ARG A 98 6.02 -4.39 -27.94
CA ARG A 98 5.37 -4.71 -29.23
C ARG A 98 4.31 -5.79 -29.08
N ALA A 99 4.56 -6.80 -28.25
CA ALA A 99 3.62 -7.89 -27.99
C ALA A 99 2.46 -7.50 -27.05
N TRP A 100 2.57 -6.38 -26.32
CA TRP A 100 1.65 -5.99 -25.25
C TRP A 100 0.16 -5.98 -25.62
N PRO A 101 -0.29 -5.44 -26.78
CA PRO A 101 -1.72 -5.47 -27.13
C PRO A 101 -2.32 -6.89 -27.18
N ALA A 102 -1.57 -7.85 -27.71
CA ALA A 102 -1.99 -9.25 -27.76
C ALA A 102 -1.94 -9.89 -26.37
N LEU A 103 -0.87 -9.64 -25.61
CA LEU A 103 -0.74 -10.07 -24.21
C LEU A 103 -1.90 -9.59 -23.35
N TRP A 104 -2.28 -8.32 -23.48
CA TRP A 104 -3.40 -7.75 -22.74
C TRP A 104 -4.72 -8.46 -23.08
N THR A 105 -4.98 -8.73 -24.36
CA THR A 105 -6.16 -9.48 -24.79
C THR A 105 -6.18 -10.89 -24.18
N TRP A 106 -5.02 -11.54 -24.09
CA TRP A 106 -4.87 -12.82 -23.40
C TRP A 106 -5.14 -12.73 -21.89
N LEU A 107 -4.62 -11.71 -21.20
CA LEU A 107 -4.89 -11.52 -19.77
C LEU A 107 -6.38 -11.26 -19.49
N GLN A 108 -7.06 -10.49 -20.35
CA GLN A 108 -8.52 -10.31 -20.29
C GLN A 108 -9.25 -11.64 -20.49
N PHE A 109 -8.87 -12.41 -21.52
CA PHE A 109 -9.44 -13.73 -21.77
C PHE A 109 -9.26 -14.66 -20.56
N LEU A 110 -8.06 -14.75 -19.98
CA LEU A 110 -7.79 -15.58 -18.81
C LEU A 110 -8.63 -15.12 -17.60
N SER A 111 -8.74 -13.81 -17.38
CA SER A 111 -9.60 -13.27 -16.32
C SER A 111 -11.06 -13.67 -16.51
N ASP A 112 -11.62 -13.51 -17.71
CA ASP A 112 -13.05 -13.67 -17.94
C ASP A 112 -13.44 -15.15 -18.13
N GLN A 113 -12.66 -15.90 -18.92
CA GLN A 113 -12.96 -17.27 -19.32
C GLN A 113 -12.40 -18.31 -18.34
N CYS A 114 -11.24 -18.06 -17.74
CA CYS A 114 -10.60 -19.01 -16.82
C CYS A 114 -10.91 -18.69 -15.36
N CYS A 115 -10.75 -17.43 -14.93
CA CYS A 115 -10.92 -17.05 -13.52
C CYS A 115 -12.39 -16.87 -13.12
N GLN A 116 -13.15 -16.07 -13.85
CA GLN A 116 -14.54 -15.72 -13.50
C GLN A 116 -15.53 -16.82 -13.89
N SER A 117 -15.54 -17.25 -15.16
CA SER A 117 -16.50 -18.25 -15.64
C SER A 117 -16.06 -19.72 -15.45
N ARG A 118 -14.80 -19.97 -15.11
CA ARG A 118 -14.23 -21.31 -14.81
C ARG A 118 -14.40 -22.34 -15.94
N LYS A 119 -14.56 -21.91 -17.20
CA LYS A 119 -14.85 -22.80 -18.34
C LYS A 119 -13.78 -23.85 -18.61
N TYR A 120 -12.53 -23.54 -18.25
CA TYR A 120 -11.37 -24.39 -18.52
C TYR A 120 -11.05 -25.37 -17.38
N GLY A 121 -11.84 -25.37 -16.31
CA GLY A 121 -11.64 -26.24 -15.15
C GLY A 121 -10.73 -25.62 -14.07
N PRO A 122 -10.67 -26.25 -12.88
CA PRO A 122 -10.04 -25.66 -11.69
C PRO A 122 -8.53 -25.50 -11.84
N LEU A 123 -7.82 -26.44 -12.47
CA LEU A 123 -6.37 -26.36 -12.65
C LEU A 123 -5.96 -25.10 -13.45
N VAL A 124 -6.60 -24.89 -14.59
CA VAL A 124 -6.36 -23.72 -15.45
C VAL A 124 -6.77 -22.43 -14.75
N GLN A 125 -7.85 -22.46 -13.96
CA GLN A 125 -8.24 -21.32 -13.12
C GLN A 125 -7.13 -20.95 -12.13
N TYR A 126 -6.54 -21.93 -11.43
CA TYR A 126 -5.45 -21.70 -10.48
C TYR A 126 -4.19 -21.14 -11.16
N GLN A 127 -3.84 -21.65 -12.33
CA GLN A 127 -2.70 -21.14 -13.08
C GLN A 127 -2.96 -19.71 -13.55
N ALA A 128 -4.13 -19.44 -14.13
CA ALA A 128 -4.49 -18.11 -14.61
C ALA A 128 -4.49 -17.05 -13.48
N ILE A 129 -5.04 -17.38 -12.31
CA ILE A 129 -5.11 -16.43 -11.18
C ILE A 129 -3.73 -16.09 -10.60
N ILE A 130 -2.75 -17.00 -10.71
CA ILE A 130 -1.35 -16.75 -10.33
C ILE A 130 -0.62 -15.99 -11.45
N MET A 131 -0.79 -16.41 -12.71
CA MET A 131 -0.04 -15.85 -13.83
C MET A 131 -0.40 -14.39 -14.14
N ILE A 132 -1.67 -14.00 -14.00
CA ILE A 132 -2.10 -12.61 -14.25
C ILE A 132 -1.29 -11.60 -13.41
N PRO A 133 -1.31 -11.64 -12.07
CA PRO A 133 -0.57 -10.68 -11.25
C PRO A 133 0.95 -10.82 -11.41
N MET A 134 1.49 -12.04 -11.60
CA MET A 134 2.93 -12.21 -11.81
C MET A 134 3.39 -11.59 -13.13
N ALA A 135 2.64 -11.78 -14.22
CA ALA A 135 2.98 -11.19 -15.50
C ALA A 135 2.92 -9.66 -15.45
N LEU A 136 1.84 -9.10 -14.89
CA LEU A 136 1.68 -7.66 -14.72
C LEU A 136 2.76 -7.06 -13.82
N GLY A 137 3.04 -7.68 -12.67
CA GLY A 137 4.10 -7.23 -11.76
C GLY A 137 5.49 -7.34 -12.38
N GLY A 138 5.77 -8.43 -13.09
CA GLY A 138 7.04 -8.64 -13.79
C GLY A 138 7.32 -7.58 -14.84
N MET A 139 6.35 -7.30 -15.72
CA MET A 139 6.48 -6.25 -16.74
C MET A 139 6.58 -4.84 -16.14
N SER A 140 5.98 -4.63 -14.97
CA SER A 140 6.01 -3.34 -14.29
C SER A 140 7.38 -2.97 -13.78
N SER A 141 8.34 -3.90 -13.70
CA SER A 141 9.71 -3.61 -13.24
C SER A 141 10.53 -2.73 -14.20
N SER A 142 10.07 -2.54 -15.44
CA SER A 142 10.60 -1.58 -16.41
C SER A 142 9.76 -0.32 -16.42
N ASP A 143 10.36 0.87 -16.36
CA ASP A 143 9.63 2.15 -16.40
C ASP A 143 8.80 2.28 -17.69
N ILE A 144 9.37 1.90 -18.84
CA ILE A 144 8.73 2.05 -20.15
C ILE A 144 7.55 1.08 -20.27
N LEU A 145 7.79 -0.20 -20.00
CA LEU A 145 6.76 -1.22 -20.13
C LEU A 145 5.71 -1.10 -19.02
N GLY A 146 6.11 -0.80 -17.78
CA GLY A 146 5.23 -0.54 -16.66
C GLY A 146 4.30 0.65 -16.91
N LEU A 147 4.82 1.75 -17.47
CA LEU A 147 3.97 2.88 -17.88
C LEU A 147 2.97 2.48 -18.97
N GLN A 148 3.40 1.72 -19.98
CA GLN A 148 2.52 1.22 -21.05
C GLN A 148 1.41 0.31 -20.49
N VAL A 149 1.78 -0.64 -19.62
CA VAL A 149 0.85 -1.58 -18.97
C VAL A 149 -0.14 -0.82 -18.08
N ALA A 150 0.34 0.07 -17.19
CA ALA A 150 -0.52 0.83 -16.31
C ALA A 150 -1.45 1.79 -17.07
N SER A 151 -0.97 2.39 -18.17
CA SER A 151 -1.75 3.29 -19.03
C SER A 151 -2.81 2.58 -19.87
N THR A 152 -2.79 1.25 -19.92
CA THR A 152 -3.75 0.47 -20.72
C THR A 152 -5.11 0.42 -20.01
N PRO A 153 -6.19 0.89 -20.66
CA PRO A 153 -7.52 0.91 -20.05
C PRO A 153 -7.95 -0.46 -19.55
N GLY A 154 -8.37 -0.50 -18.28
CA GLY A 154 -8.89 -1.71 -17.64
C GLY A 154 -7.86 -2.56 -16.89
N VAL A 155 -6.55 -2.35 -17.08
CA VAL A 155 -5.50 -3.08 -16.32
C VAL A 155 -5.61 -2.82 -14.83
N ILE A 156 -5.59 -1.53 -14.44
CA ILE A 156 -5.71 -1.13 -13.03
C ILE A 156 -7.06 -1.60 -12.46
N SER A 157 -8.15 -1.44 -13.21
CA SER A 157 -9.46 -1.90 -12.75
C SER A 157 -9.53 -3.41 -12.53
N MET A 158 -8.91 -4.20 -13.41
CA MET A 158 -8.86 -5.66 -13.28
C MET A 158 -8.07 -6.07 -12.04
N ILE A 159 -6.83 -5.58 -11.88
CA ILE A 159 -5.98 -5.96 -10.75
C ILE A 159 -6.60 -5.49 -9.42
N THR A 160 -7.24 -4.32 -9.37
CA THR A 160 -7.94 -3.83 -8.18
C THR A 160 -9.10 -4.74 -7.79
N ARG A 161 -9.92 -5.24 -8.73
CA ARG A 161 -11.02 -6.17 -8.38
C ARG A 161 -10.51 -7.47 -7.75
N TYR A 162 -9.42 -8.02 -8.27
CA TYR A 162 -8.79 -9.20 -7.68
C TYR A 162 -8.16 -8.89 -6.32
N TRP A 163 -7.46 -7.77 -6.18
CA TRP A 163 -6.92 -7.32 -4.89
C TRP A 163 -8.01 -7.15 -3.83
N MET A 164 -9.16 -6.55 -4.17
CA MET A 164 -10.30 -6.39 -3.26
C MET A 164 -10.94 -7.73 -2.84
N SER A 165 -10.72 -8.81 -3.59
CA SER A 165 -11.24 -10.15 -3.29
C SER A 165 -10.18 -11.15 -2.83
N GLU A 166 -8.92 -10.72 -2.75
CA GLU A 166 -7.74 -11.56 -2.50
C GLU A 166 -7.89 -12.39 -1.21
N ASP A 167 -8.39 -11.76 -0.16
CA ASP A 167 -8.51 -12.40 1.16
C ASP A 167 -9.67 -13.39 1.29
N SER A 168 -10.75 -13.14 0.56
CA SER A 168 -11.92 -14.02 0.52
C SER A 168 -11.71 -15.25 -0.38
N ASN A 169 -10.64 -15.24 -1.16
CA ASN A 169 -10.40 -16.25 -2.18
C ASN A 169 -9.53 -17.40 -1.64
N PHE A 170 -10.15 -18.35 -0.93
CA PHE A 170 -9.48 -19.55 -0.43
C PHE A 170 -8.78 -20.35 -1.54
N THR A 171 -9.37 -20.36 -2.73
CA THR A 171 -8.82 -20.96 -3.95
C THR A 171 -7.46 -20.34 -4.30
N LEU A 172 -7.31 -19.02 -4.21
CA LEU A 172 -6.03 -18.33 -4.43
C LEU A 172 -4.98 -18.69 -3.38
N LYS A 173 -5.34 -18.67 -2.08
CA LYS A 173 -4.40 -18.97 -0.99
C LYS A 173 -3.82 -20.38 -1.13
N ASN A 174 -4.65 -21.38 -1.42
CA ASN A 174 -4.19 -22.75 -1.63
C ASN A 174 -3.32 -22.89 -2.88
N ALA A 175 -3.67 -22.19 -3.96
CA ALA A 175 -2.90 -22.22 -5.20
C ALA A 175 -1.51 -21.63 -5.01
N CYS A 176 -1.40 -20.47 -4.35
CA CYS A 176 -0.12 -19.86 -4.02
C CYS A 176 0.72 -20.78 -3.13
N ALA A 177 0.13 -21.37 -2.10
CA ALA A 177 0.83 -22.31 -1.21
C ALA A 177 1.36 -23.54 -1.97
N ALA A 178 0.56 -24.11 -2.88
CA ALA A 178 0.98 -25.24 -3.71
C ALA A 178 2.10 -24.87 -4.71
N ALA A 179 2.10 -23.62 -5.19
CA ALA A 179 3.13 -23.10 -6.10
C ALA A 179 4.39 -22.59 -5.38
N GLY A 180 4.41 -22.58 -4.04
CA GLY A 180 5.49 -21.95 -3.26
C GLY A 180 5.57 -20.43 -3.46
N CYS A 181 4.50 -19.81 -3.95
CA CYS A 181 4.41 -18.36 -4.13
C CYS A 181 3.92 -17.69 -2.84
N THR A 182 4.29 -16.43 -2.63
CA THR A 182 3.76 -15.66 -1.51
C THR A 182 2.23 -15.48 -1.67
N PRO A 183 1.46 -15.56 -0.58
CA PRO A 183 0.11 -15.01 -0.59
C PRO A 183 0.22 -13.50 -0.88
N HIS A 184 -0.78 -12.89 -1.49
CA HIS A 184 -0.83 -11.45 -1.83
C HIS A 184 -0.22 -11.00 -3.16
N LEU A 185 -0.25 -11.86 -4.18
CA LEU A 185 0.23 -11.54 -5.54
C LEU A 185 -0.43 -10.30 -6.16
N PHE A 186 -1.72 -10.06 -5.90
CA PHE A 186 -2.43 -8.91 -6.46
C PHE A 186 -2.08 -7.62 -5.74
N THR A 187 -1.88 -7.67 -4.42
CA THR A 187 -1.27 -6.56 -3.68
C THR A 187 0.07 -6.19 -4.30
N ARG A 188 0.93 -7.18 -4.54
CA ARG A 188 2.26 -6.97 -5.16
C ARG A 188 2.17 -6.31 -6.53
N ALA A 189 1.35 -6.88 -7.41
CA ALA A 189 1.17 -6.37 -8.76
C ALA A 189 0.58 -4.95 -8.77
N LEU A 190 -0.43 -4.68 -7.94
CA LEU A 190 -1.06 -3.37 -7.86
C LEU A 190 -0.08 -2.30 -7.34
N PHE A 191 0.70 -2.59 -6.30
CA PHE A 191 1.68 -1.60 -5.84
C PHE A 191 2.76 -1.38 -6.88
N THR A 192 3.30 -2.43 -7.52
CA THR A 192 4.39 -2.30 -8.51
C THR A 192 3.92 -1.46 -9.69
N LEU A 193 2.68 -1.68 -10.13
CA LEU A 193 2.05 -0.87 -11.16
C LEU A 193 1.96 0.59 -10.74
N ILE A 194 1.54 0.92 -9.52
CA ILE A 194 1.35 2.31 -9.09
C ILE A 194 2.68 3.01 -8.75
N GLU A 195 3.63 2.31 -8.14
CA GLU A 195 4.88 2.89 -7.62
C GLU A 195 5.80 3.42 -8.72
N ASN A 196 5.91 2.70 -9.84
CA ASN A 196 6.80 3.07 -10.96
C ASN A 196 6.27 4.26 -11.80
N LEU A 197 5.15 4.86 -11.39
CA LEU A 197 4.46 5.93 -12.12
C LEU A 197 4.67 7.31 -11.47
N ASP A 198 5.84 7.51 -10.86
CA ASP A 198 6.25 8.80 -10.29
C ASP A 198 6.57 9.95 -11.29
N PRO A 199 6.15 9.94 -12.58
CA PRO A 199 6.07 11.17 -13.36
C PRO A 199 4.87 12.08 -12.98
N PRO A 200 4.98 13.41 -13.15
CA PRO A 200 3.89 14.37 -12.93
C PRO A 200 2.65 14.19 -13.84
N SER A 201 2.71 13.33 -14.85
CA SER A 201 1.75 13.27 -15.96
C SER A 201 0.62 12.23 -15.84
N THR A 202 0.51 11.48 -14.73
CA THR A 202 -0.39 10.32 -14.68
C THR A 202 -1.36 10.33 -13.48
N PRO A 203 -2.41 11.17 -13.50
CA PRO A 203 -3.43 11.24 -12.44
C PRO A 203 -4.53 10.18 -12.53
N LYS A 204 -4.70 9.46 -13.65
CA LYS A 204 -5.90 8.63 -13.89
C LYS A 204 -5.94 7.30 -13.11
N PHE A 205 -4.80 6.72 -12.74
CA PHE A 205 -4.77 5.36 -12.18
C PHE A 205 -5.47 5.22 -10.83
N LEU A 206 -5.28 6.19 -9.94
CA LEU A 206 -5.93 6.17 -8.64
C LEU A 206 -7.45 6.33 -8.76
N SER A 207 -7.92 7.05 -9.80
CA SER A 207 -9.35 7.08 -10.14
C SER A 207 -9.86 5.70 -10.55
N ASP A 208 -9.09 4.97 -11.36
CA ASP A 208 -9.46 3.62 -11.79
C ASP A 208 -9.50 2.62 -10.63
N VAL A 209 -8.60 2.76 -9.64
CA VAL A 209 -8.65 1.99 -8.39
C VAL A 209 -9.97 2.25 -7.65
N ILE A 210 -10.36 3.53 -7.51
CA ILE A 210 -11.60 3.91 -6.82
C ILE A 210 -12.82 3.36 -7.56
N VAL A 211 -12.88 3.54 -8.88
CA VAL A 211 -14.03 3.12 -9.71
C VAL A 211 -14.18 1.59 -9.71
N ALA A 212 -13.07 0.86 -9.69
CA ALA A 212 -13.09 -0.61 -9.71
C ALA A 212 -13.48 -1.25 -8.38
N ALA A 213 -13.32 -0.54 -7.26
CA ALA A 213 -13.64 -1.05 -5.93
C ALA A 213 -15.14 -0.90 -5.61
N PRO A 214 -15.86 -1.98 -5.26
CA PRO A 214 -17.23 -1.88 -4.77
C PRO A 214 -17.25 -1.04 -3.48
N GLY A 215 -17.91 0.12 -3.51
CA GLY A 215 -17.93 1.08 -2.40
C GLY A 215 -16.90 2.21 -2.48
N GLY A 216 -16.17 2.32 -3.60
CA GLY A 216 -15.33 3.48 -3.92
C GLY A 216 -14.13 3.66 -2.97
N ALA A 217 -13.71 4.91 -2.77
CA ALA A 217 -12.50 5.26 -2.03
C ALA A 217 -12.53 4.78 -0.56
N ALA A 218 -13.71 4.80 0.07
CA ALA A 218 -13.88 4.33 1.44
C ALA A 218 -13.59 2.82 1.57
N ALA A 219 -14.06 2.02 0.62
CA ALA A 219 -13.81 0.58 0.59
C ALA A 219 -12.34 0.27 0.33
N VAL A 220 -11.69 0.98 -0.60
CA VAL A 220 -10.25 0.86 -0.87
C VAL A 220 -9.43 1.16 0.39
N ALA A 221 -9.73 2.27 1.07
CA ALA A 221 -9.01 2.67 2.28
C ALA A 221 -9.15 1.65 3.42
N LYS A 222 -10.38 1.19 3.66
CA LYS A 222 -10.68 0.17 4.66
C LYS A 222 -9.95 -1.14 4.34
N HIS A 223 -10.07 -1.63 3.11
CA HIS A 223 -9.45 -2.87 2.66
C HIS A 223 -7.93 -2.82 2.81
N ALA A 224 -7.27 -1.73 2.41
CA ALA A 224 -5.83 -1.59 2.54
C ALA A 224 -5.32 -1.71 4.00
N ILE A 225 -6.03 -1.11 4.96
CA ILE A 225 -5.69 -1.19 6.39
C ILE A 225 -5.98 -2.58 6.96
N GLU A 226 -7.10 -3.20 6.55
CA GLU A 226 -7.44 -4.57 6.95
C GLU A 226 -6.40 -5.58 6.43
N GLN A 227 -5.98 -5.47 5.17
CA GLN A 227 -4.92 -6.33 4.59
C GLN A 227 -3.60 -6.21 5.36
N LEU A 228 -3.18 -4.98 5.71
CA LEU A 228 -1.98 -4.78 6.53
C LEU A 228 -2.10 -5.45 7.91
N THR A 229 -3.28 -5.41 8.51
CA THR A 229 -3.55 -6.05 9.80
C THR A 229 -3.53 -7.58 9.68
N VAL A 230 -4.05 -8.12 8.59
CA VAL A 230 -4.00 -9.57 8.28
C VAL A 230 -2.55 -10.02 8.09
N ALA A 231 -1.76 -9.30 7.29
CA ALA A 231 -0.34 -9.60 7.09
C ALA A 231 0.47 -9.54 8.39
N GLN A 232 0.13 -8.62 9.30
CA GLN A 232 0.74 -8.53 10.63
C GLN A 232 0.40 -9.73 11.53
N ALA A 233 -0.77 -10.33 11.35
CA ALA A 233 -1.24 -11.46 12.15
C ALA A 233 -0.77 -12.83 11.65
N GLU A 234 -0.22 -12.91 10.43
CA GLU A 234 0.27 -14.13 9.82
C GLU A 234 1.47 -14.73 10.58
N LYS A 235 1.53 -16.07 10.62
CA LYS A 235 2.60 -16.82 11.29
C LYS A 235 3.11 -17.93 10.36
N PRO A 236 4.43 -17.99 10.07
CA PRO A 236 5.47 -17.05 10.51
C PRO A 236 5.30 -15.65 9.89
N THR A 237 5.85 -14.64 10.57
CA THR A 237 5.79 -13.26 10.10
C THR A 237 6.49 -13.10 8.76
N ASN A 238 5.79 -12.57 7.75
CA ASN A 238 6.37 -12.23 6.46
C ASN A 238 6.61 -10.71 6.36
N PHE A 239 7.81 -10.25 6.71
CA PHE A 239 8.15 -8.83 6.68
C PHE A 239 8.13 -8.23 5.27
N GLN A 240 8.45 -9.02 4.24
CA GLN A 240 8.37 -8.57 2.84
C GLN A 240 6.92 -8.20 2.50
N MET A 241 5.96 -9.07 2.84
CA MET A 241 4.54 -8.79 2.61
C MET A 241 4.05 -7.54 3.35
N ILE A 242 4.46 -7.37 4.61
CA ILE A 242 4.15 -6.15 5.38
C ILE A 242 4.70 -4.92 4.66
N ALA A 243 5.94 -4.96 4.17
CA ALA A 243 6.54 -3.87 3.41
C ALA A 243 5.73 -3.55 2.14
N GLU A 244 5.29 -4.58 1.39
CA GLU A 244 4.47 -4.41 0.19
C GLU A 244 3.12 -3.73 0.48
N HIS A 245 2.45 -4.09 1.59
CA HIS A 245 1.23 -3.42 2.02
C HIS A 245 1.46 -1.96 2.43
N ILE A 246 2.54 -1.65 3.17
CA ILE A 246 2.86 -0.26 3.53
C ILE A 246 3.17 0.54 2.27
N THR A 247 3.92 -0.02 1.32
CA THR A 247 4.23 0.63 0.04
C THR A 247 2.97 0.92 -0.77
N LEU A 248 2.02 -0.03 -0.85
CA LEU A 248 0.74 0.22 -1.50
C LEU A 248 -0.02 1.37 -0.82
N ILE A 249 -0.11 1.35 0.51
CA ILE A 249 -0.76 2.43 1.28
C ILE A 249 -0.09 3.78 1.02
N LYS A 250 1.25 3.84 1.06
CA LYS A 250 2.04 5.04 0.71
C LYS A 250 1.66 5.58 -0.67
N SER A 251 1.52 4.70 -1.67
CA SER A 251 1.11 5.07 -3.02
C SER A 251 -0.33 5.59 -3.08
N LEU A 252 -1.23 5.03 -2.28
CA LEU A 252 -2.62 5.49 -2.15
C LEU A 252 -2.75 6.84 -1.40
N LEU A 253 -1.76 7.24 -0.58
CA LEU A 253 -1.66 8.57 0.05
C LEU A 253 -1.21 9.68 -0.91
N SER A 254 -1.51 9.55 -2.19
CA SER A 254 -1.16 10.56 -3.20
C SER A 254 -2.06 11.79 -3.10
N ASN A 255 -1.46 12.98 -3.15
CA ASN A 255 -2.20 14.24 -3.26
C ASN A 255 -3.00 14.35 -4.56
N ARG A 256 -2.74 13.46 -5.54
CA ARG A 256 -3.51 13.36 -6.79
C ARG A 256 -4.89 12.71 -6.60
N ALA A 257 -5.11 12.02 -5.49
CA ALA A 257 -6.39 11.40 -5.14
C ALA A 257 -6.78 11.77 -3.70
N PRO A 258 -7.14 13.04 -3.43
CA PRO A 258 -7.44 13.52 -2.09
C PRO A 258 -8.55 12.71 -1.38
N GLN A 259 -9.51 12.17 -2.13
CA GLN A 259 -10.54 11.29 -1.60
C GLN A 259 -9.97 10.00 -1.00
N LEU A 260 -8.93 9.38 -1.58
CA LEU A 260 -8.28 8.20 -0.99
C LEU A 260 -7.49 8.57 0.25
N LEU A 261 -6.71 9.66 0.17
CA LEU A 261 -5.96 10.21 1.30
C LEU A 261 -6.87 10.45 2.51
N LEU A 262 -7.97 11.18 2.32
CA LEU A 262 -8.92 11.52 3.39
C LEU A 262 -9.64 10.28 3.94
N ASN A 263 -10.00 9.32 3.07
CA ASN A 263 -10.62 8.07 3.53
C ASN A 263 -9.63 7.20 4.32
N LEU A 264 -8.36 7.09 3.91
CA LEU A 264 -7.32 6.38 4.66
C LEU A 264 -7.12 6.99 6.05
N LEU A 265 -7.00 8.32 6.12
CA LEU A 265 -6.89 9.04 7.39
C LEU A 265 -8.14 8.84 8.26
N GLY A 266 -9.33 8.94 7.67
CA GLY A 266 -10.61 8.73 8.35
C GLY A 266 -10.82 7.29 8.87
N GLN A 267 -10.20 6.29 8.21
CA GLN A 267 -10.21 4.88 8.65
C GLN A 267 -9.13 4.57 9.71
N GLY A 268 -8.40 5.58 10.21
CA GLY A 268 -7.41 5.39 11.26
C GLY A 268 -6.08 4.84 10.75
N LEU A 269 -5.62 5.27 9.57
CA LEU A 269 -4.31 4.88 9.06
C LEU A 269 -3.18 5.20 10.04
N ILE A 270 -3.14 6.44 10.57
CA ILE A 270 -2.07 6.89 11.47
C ILE A 270 -1.94 5.98 12.70
N PRO A 271 -2.98 5.75 13.51
CA PRO A 271 -2.87 4.85 14.65
C PRO A 271 -2.55 3.40 14.24
N SER A 272 -2.95 2.96 13.04
CA SER A 272 -2.61 1.62 12.53
C SER A 272 -1.12 1.48 12.24
N ILE A 273 -0.50 2.46 11.55
CA ILE A 273 0.95 2.45 11.27
C ILE A 273 1.77 2.63 12.54
N VAL A 274 1.33 3.46 13.50
CA VAL A 274 2.03 3.57 14.79
C VAL A 274 1.96 2.26 15.59
N LYS A 275 0.81 1.58 15.59
CA LYS A 275 0.69 0.24 16.20
C LYS A 275 1.60 -0.78 15.52
N LEU A 276 1.74 -0.71 14.20
CA LEU A 276 2.67 -1.56 13.46
C LEU A 276 4.12 -1.32 13.88
N LEU A 277 4.57 -0.07 14.00
CA LEU A 277 5.92 0.27 14.50
C LEU A 277 6.16 -0.29 15.91
N LEU A 278 5.20 -0.11 16.82
CA LEU A 278 5.27 -0.65 18.18
C LEU A 278 5.28 -2.19 18.20
N TRP A 279 4.62 -2.83 17.23
CA TRP A 279 4.64 -4.28 17.08
C TRP A 279 5.96 -4.76 16.48
N LEU A 280 6.52 -4.08 15.48
CA LEU A 280 7.81 -4.42 14.86
C LEU A 280 8.93 -4.46 15.91
N ARG A 281 8.90 -3.54 16.88
CA ARG A 281 9.81 -3.57 18.05
C ARG A 281 9.79 -4.91 18.78
N LYS A 282 8.59 -5.50 18.97
CA LYS A 282 8.42 -6.76 19.71
C LYS A 282 8.87 -7.98 18.91
N GLN A 283 9.03 -7.83 17.60
CA GLN A 283 9.49 -8.91 16.74
C GLN A 283 11.01 -9.07 16.85
N GLN A 284 11.42 -10.29 17.23
CA GLN A 284 12.77 -10.79 17.01
C GLN A 284 12.71 -11.59 15.72
N PRO A 285 13.11 -11.03 14.55
CA PRO A 285 13.18 -11.81 13.33
C PRO A 285 14.08 -13.02 13.56
N ALA A 286 13.69 -14.15 12.97
CA ALA A 286 14.23 -15.46 13.30
C ALA A 286 15.66 -15.63 12.77
N ASN A 287 16.64 -14.95 13.36
CA ASN A 287 18.09 -14.97 13.05
C ASN A 287 18.49 -14.81 11.57
N ALA A 288 17.55 -14.65 10.63
CA ALA A 288 17.80 -14.50 9.22
C ALA A 288 18.13 -13.02 8.92
N PRO A 289 19.34 -12.71 8.40
CA PRO A 289 19.71 -11.33 8.08
C PRO A 289 18.74 -10.60 7.14
N ASN A 290 18.07 -11.37 6.26
CA ASN A 290 17.07 -10.83 5.35
C ASN A 290 15.81 -10.34 6.08
N ASP A 291 15.34 -11.06 7.09
CA ASP A 291 14.14 -10.67 7.85
C ASP A 291 14.38 -9.40 8.66
N GLU A 292 15.56 -9.26 9.27
CA GLU A 292 15.93 -8.06 10.02
C GLU A 292 16.09 -6.85 9.07
N ARG A 293 16.64 -7.05 7.86
CA ARG A 293 16.65 -6.03 6.80
C ARG A 293 15.24 -5.61 6.40
N MET A 294 14.34 -6.57 6.17
CA MET A 294 12.95 -6.27 5.79
C MET A 294 12.16 -5.63 6.93
N ALA A 295 12.39 -6.02 8.18
CA ALA A 295 11.82 -5.35 9.35
C ALA A 295 12.28 -3.89 9.44
N CYS A 296 13.57 -3.62 9.20
CA CYS A 296 14.08 -2.24 9.10
C CYS A 296 13.43 -1.48 7.94
N GLN A 297 13.21 -2.11 6.79
CA GLN A 297 12.50 -1.50 5.67
C GLN A 297 11.03 -1.19 6.00
N CYS A 298 10.35 -2.03 6.78
CA CYS A 298 8.99 -1.76 7.26
C CYS A 298 8.95 -0.52 8.16
N VAL A 299 9.92 -0.35 9.07
CA VAL A 299 10.05 0.85 9.92
C VAL A 299 10.21 2.10 9.06
N MET A 300 11.12 2.04 8.10
CA MET A 300 11.41 3.11 7.15
C MET A 300 10.18 3.55 6.36
N LEU A 301 9.51 2.60 5.72
CA LEU A 301 8.29 2.85 4.95
C LEU A 301 7.17 3.40 5.85
N SER A 302 7.08 2.93 7.09
CA SER A 302 6.12 3.44 8.08
C SER A 302 6.37 4.90 8.43
N CYS A 303 7.62 5.28 8.71
CA CYS A 303 8.00 6.67 8.98
C CYS A 303 7.68 7.58 7.79
N PHE A 304 8.04 7.18 6.58
CA PHE A 304 7.72 7.93 5.37
C PHE A 304 6.20 8.10 5.17
N THR A 305 5.44 7.02 5.37
CA THR A 305 3.97 7.01 5.28
C THR A 305 3.36 7.95 6.32
N LEU A 306 3.85 7.92 7.56
CA LEU A 306 3.42 8.80 8.64
C LEU A 306 3.73 10.27 8.34
N THR A 307 4.92 10.58 7.83
CA THR A 307 5.26 11.95 7.40
C THR A 307 4.23 12.46 6.40
N ARG A 308 3.96 11.72 5.34
CA ARG A 308 2.96 12.12 4.33
C ARG A 308 1.55 12.26 4.92
N ALA A 309 1.15 11.32 5.76
CA ALA A 309 -0.17 11.33 6.40
C ALA A 309 -0.35 12.55 7.33
N ILE A 310 0.66 12.89 8.12
CA ILE A 310 0.63 14.02 9.06
C ILE A 310 0.69 15.37 8.30
N MET A 311 1.39 15.43 7.17
CA MET A 311 1.49 16.62 6.32
C MET A 311 0.25 16.87 5.44
N ALA A 312 -0.75 15.99 5.49
CA ALA A 312 -2.01 16.15 4.76
C ALA A 312 -2.82 17.37 5.25
N PRO A 313 -3.82 17.85 4.49
CA PRO A 313 -4.79 18.84 4.98
C PRO A 313 -5.37 18.41 6.33
N ASN A 314 -5.52 19.37 7.26
CA ASN A 314 -5.80 19.12 8.69
C ASN A 314 -4.65 18.51 9.50
N GLY A 315 -3.40 18.72 9.08
CA GLY A 315 -2.18 18.22 9.72
C GLY A 315 -2.10 18.32 11.25
N PRO A 316 -2.55 19.40 11.92
CA PRO A 316 -2.55 19.45 13.39
C PRO A 316 -3.36 18.32 14.04
N SER A 317 -4.51 17.95 13.45
CA SER A 317 -5.35 16.86 13.96
C SER A 317 -4.65 15.50 13.78
N TRP A 318 -3.94 15.32 12.67
CA TRP A 318 -3.17 14.11 12.36
C TRP A 318 -1.94 13.97 13.26
N ALA A 319 -1.25 15.09 13.55
CA ALA A 319 -0.16 15.14 14.51
C ALA A 319 -0.64 14.74 15.92
N ILE A 320 -1.78 15.26 16.38
CA ILE A 320 -2.39 14.86 17.67
C ILE A 320 -2.67 13.36 17.69
N GLN A 321 -3.29 12.81 16.65
CA GLN A 321 -3.55 11.36 16.57
C GLN A 321 -2.27 10.53 16.61
N ALA A 322 -1.22 10.95 15.91
CA ALA A 322 0.08 10.28 15.92
C ALA A 322 0.71 10.29 17.32
N LEU A 323 0.71 11.45 17.99
CA LEU A 323 1.21 11.62 19.35
C LEU A 323 0.44 10.76 20.36
N ASP A 324 -0.90 10.79 20.29
CA ASP A 324 -1.74 9.99 21.17
C ASP A 324 -1.55 8.49 20.95
N ALA A 325 -1.35 8.05 19.70
CA ALA A 325 -1.06 6.67 19.35
C ALA A 325 0.33 6.19 19.81
N GLY A 326 1.22 7.10 20.24
CA GLY A 326 2.56 6.75 20.73
C GLY A 326 3.62 6.74 19.64
N ILE A 327 3.55 7.63 18.64
CA ILE A 327 4.55 7.72 17.57
C ILE A 327 5.97 7.95 18.09
N ILE A 328 6.14 8.78 19.13
CA ILE A 328 7.47 9.11 19.68
C ILE A 328 8.16 7.87 20.27
N PRO A 329 7.57 7.14 21.23
CA PRO A 329 8.22 5.93 21.73
C PRO A 329 8.41 4.89 20.63
N ALA A 330 7.50 4.79 19.64
CA ALA A 330 7.65 3.88 18.52
C ALA A 330 8.92 4.16 17.68
N ILE A 331 9.18 5.44 17.37
CA ILE A 331 10.37 5.88 16.62
C ILE A 331 11.64 5.66 17.45
N LEU A 332 11.66 6.10 18.72
CA LEU A 332 12.83 5.96 19.60
C LEU A 332 13.22 4.49 19.79
N HIS A 333 12.25 3.60 19.97
CA HIS A 333 12.51 2.17 20.06
C HIS A 333 13.02 1.54 18.77
N SER A 334 12.73 2.15 17.62
CA SER A 334 13.20 1.66 16.32
C SER A 334 14.64 2.11 16.02
N ALA A 335 15.15 3.12 16.72
CA ALA A 335 16.45 3.75 16.44
C ALA A 335 17.64 2.77 16.47
N PRO A 336 17.77 1.84 17.44
CA PRO A 336 18.89 0.89 17.43
C PRO A 336 18.88 -0.05 16.20
N ARG A 337 17.69 -0.52 15.80
CA ARG A 337 17.49 -1.36 14.61
C ARG A 337 17.89 -0.62 13.34
N ILE A 338 17.49 0.64 13.21
CA ILE A 338 17.88 1.50 12.09
C ILE A 338 19.40 1.68 12.08
N MET A 339 20.03 2.02 13.20
CA MET A 339 21.47 2.23 13.26
C MET A 339 22.30 1.01 12.83
N GLN A 340 21.86 -0.20 13.14
CA GLN A 340 22.63 -1.41 12.88
C GLN A 340 22.65 -1.82 11.40
N LEU A 341 21.56 -1.59 10.67
CA LEU A 341 21.36 -2.19 9.34
C LEU A 341 21.32 -1.18 8.20
N SER A 342 21.21 0.11 8.51
CA SER A 342 20.71 1.09 7.57
C SER A 342 21.75 2.13 7.17
N SER A 343 21.59 2.67 5.97
CA SER A 343 22.41 3.79 5.49
C SER A 343 22.04 5.08 6.24
N GLU A 344 22.89 6.09 6.17
CA GLU A 344 22.62 7.43 6.73
C GLU A 344 21.25 7.99 6.28
N HIS A 345 20.84 7.70 5.05
CA HIS A 345 19.53 8.07 4.50
C HIS A 345 18.35 7.48 5.27
N HIS A 346 18.50 6.30 5.86
CA HIS A 346 17.40 5.65 6.58
C HIS A 346 17.18 6.28 7.96
N SER A 347 18.28 6.63 8.63
CA SER A 347 18.24 7.38 9.89
C SER A 347 17.59 8.76 9.70
N SER A 348 17.87 9.43 8.58
CA SER A 348 17.30 10.75 8.31
C SER A 348 15.79 10.74 8.16
N LEU A 349 15.19 9.73 7.51
CA LEU A 349 13.73 9.63 7.36
C LEU A 349 13.00 9.46 8.71
N CYS A 350 13.56 8.66 9.62
CA CYS A 350 12.95 8.48 10.94
C CYS A 350 13.13 9.73 11.81
N SER A 351 14.28 10.39 11.70
CA SER A 351 14.57 11.66 12.37
C SER A 351 13.65 12.78 11.88
N ALA A 352 13.38 12.85 10.57
CA ALA A 352 12.52 13.85 9.93
C ALA A 352 11.07 13.82 10.43
N VAL A 353 10.57 12.68 10.93
CA VAL A 353 9.26 12.64 11.57
C VAL A 353 9.23 13.54 12.82
N LEU A 354 10.32 13.57 13.59
CA LEU A 354 10.43 14.41 14.79
C LEU A 354 10.84 15.85 14.44
N SER A 355 11.93 16.02 13.68
CA SER A 355 12.56 17.32 13.43
C SER A 355 11.83 18.19 12.41
N ASP A 356 11.21 17.57 11.40
CA ASP A 356 10.68 18.30 10.25
C ASP A 356 9.15 18.23 10.21
N THR A 357 8.57 17.10 10.63
CA THR A 357 7.14 16.84 10.52
C THR A 357 6.37 17.25 11.77
N LEU A 358 6.63 16.64 12.93
CA LEU A 358 5.87 16.94 14.15
C LEU A 358 6.22 18.31 14.71
N TRP A 359 7.50 18.70 14.62
CA TRP A 359 8.01 19.97 15.14
C TRP A 359 7.27 21.19 14.57
N GLN A 360 6.97 21.22 13.27
CA GLN A 360 6.27 22.36 12.66
C GLN A 360 4.85 22.56 13.20
N PHE A 361 4.22 21.50 13.74
CA PHE A 361 2.89 21.59 14.35
C PHE A 361 2.94 22.05 15.82
N LEU A 362 4.11 22.26 16.41
CA LEU A 362 4.26 22.84 17.75
C LEU A 362 3.91 24.33 17.81
N VAL A 363 3.44 24.92 16.71
CA VAL A 363 2.78 26.24 16.71
C VAL A 363 1.34 26.18 17.21
N TYR A 364 0.71 25.00 17.21
CA TYR A 364 -0.68 24.82 17.60
C TYR A 364 -0.80 24.42 19.09
N PRO A 365 -1.55 25.16 19.94
CA PRO A 365 -1.68 24.86 21.37
C PRO A 365 -2.22 23.47 21.71
N SER A 366 -3.10 22.93 20.87
CA SER A 366 -3.63 21.56 21.01
C SER A 366 -2.54 20.51 20.79
N VAL A 367 -1.66 20.72 19.82
CA VAL A 367 -0.52 19.83 19.53
C VAL A 367 0.50 19.91 20.65
N ILE A 368 0.86 21.11 21.14
CA ILE A 368 1.79 21.30 22.27
C ILE A 368 1.31 20.50 23.50
N ARG A 369 0.03 20.61 23.87
CA ARG A 369 -0.54 19.87 25.02
C ARG A 369 -0.43 18.35 24.85
N THR A 370 -0.63 17.85 23.64
CA THR A 370 -0.56 16.41 23.34
C THR A 370 0.90 15.95 23.32
N ALA A 371 1.80 16.76 22.77
CA ALA A 371 3.23 16.51 22.77
C ALA A 371 3.78 16.45 24.19
N ALA A 372 3.39 17.37 25.08
CA ALA A 372 3.77 17.35 26.49
C ALA A 372 3.45 16.01 27.18
N LYS A 373 2.22 15.52 27.00
CA LYS A 373 1.81 14.20 27.50
C LYS A 373 2.64 13.07 26.90
N ALA A 374 3.02 13.18 25.63
CA ALA A 374 3.88 12.21 24.98
C ALA A 374 5.32 12.25 25.54
N LEU A 375 5.85 13.43 25.91
CA LEU A 375 7.14 13.57 26.58
C LEU A 375 7.15 12.81 27.91
N GLU A 376 6.15 13.04 28.76
CA GLU A 376 6.03 12.35 30.04
C GLU A 376 5.98 10.81 29.87
N ARG A 377 5.29 10.33 28.83
CA ARG A 377 5.24 8.88 28.53
C ARG A 377 6.62 8.35 28.18
N VAL A 378 7.41 9.08 27.39
CA VAL A 378 8.77 8.66 27.00
C VAL A 378 9.71 8.67 28.19
N GLU A 379 9.62 9.66 29.07
CA GLU A 379 10.45 9.73 30.29
C GLU A 379 10.22 8.52 31.21
N ARG A 380 8.99 8.00 31.26
CA ARG A 380 8.66 6.79 32.03
C ARG A 380 9.20 5.50 31.42
N LEU A 381 9.63 5.50 30.16
CA LEU A 381 10.10 4.29 29.47
C LEU A 381 11.60 4.00 29.67
N ASP A 382 12.36 4.95 30.24
CA ASP A 382 13.80 4.83 30.52
C ASP A 382 14.61 4.28 29.33
N LEU A 383 14.44 4.93 28.17
CA LEU A 383 15.08 4.50 26.93
C LEU A 383 16.56 4.92 26.90
N ASP A 384 17.45 3.99 26.53
CA ASP A 384 18.89 4.28 26.41
C ASP A 384 19.17 5.21 25.22
N SER A 385 19.57 6.45 25.53
CA SER A 385 19.87 7.48 24.55
C SER A 385 21.15 7.24 23.77
N ARG A 386 22.03 6.34 24.23
CA ARG A 386 23.34 6.07 23.61
C ARG A 386 23.25 5.33 22.28
N LEU A 387 22.10 4.70 21.98
CA LEU A 387 21.97 3.70 20.91
C LEU A 387 21.13 4.12 19.70
N GLY A 388 20.86 5.41 19.48
CA GLY A 388 19.97 5.81 18.37
C GLY A 388 20.37 7.06 17.59
N GLY A 389 21.61 7.55 17.75
CA GLY A 389 22.25 8.46 16.80
C GLY A 389 21.38 9.66 16.38
N PRO A 390 21.23 9.95 15.07
CA PRO A 390 20.44 11.09 14.59
C PRO A 390 18.99 11.13 15.07
N VAL A 391 18.36 9.97 15.31
CA VAL A 391 16.99 9.91 15.82
C VAL A 391 16.90 10.47 17.23
N TRP A 392 17.90 10.21 18.08
CA TRP A 392 17.97 10.80 19.43
C TRP A 392 18.31 12.27 19.43
N GLU A 393 19.13 12.73 18.49
CA GLU A 393 19.41 14.16 18.29
C GLU A 393 18.13 14.91 17.90
N ALA A 394 17.38 14.39 16.92
CA ALA A 394 16.09 14.92 16.50
C ALA A 394 15.07 14.93 17.66
N TRP A 395 15.08 13.89 18.49
CA TRP A 395 14.28 13.85 19.71
C TRP A 395 14.68 14.93 20.72
N GLY A 396 15.96 15.15 20.96
CA GLY A 396 16.44 16.22 21.84
C GLY A 396 15.95 17.60 21.39
N ILE A 397 16.01 17.87 20.08
CA ILE A 397 15.50 19.10 19.47
C ILE A 397 13.97 19.21 19.67
N PHE A 398 13.23 18.13 19.38
CA PHE A 398 11.78 18.10 19.53
C PHE A 398 11.35 18.31 21.00
N LYS A 399 12.01 17.63 21.95
CA LYS A 399 11.77 17.74 23.40
C LYS A 399 12.00 19.17 23.88
N ASN A 400 13.16 19.75 23.58
CA ASN A 400 13.51 21.11 23.99
C ASN A 400 12.57 22.15 23.39
N THR A 401 12.20 21.98 22.12
CA THR A 401 11.25 22.90 21.47
C THR A 401 9.87 22.80 22.09
N THR A 402 9.38 21.59 22.35
CA THR A 402 8.09 21.37 23.01
C THR A 402 8.04 22.06 24.37
N GLN A 403 9.07 21.88 25.20
CA GLN A 403 9.15 22.52 26.51
C GLN A 403 9.15 24.05 26.41
N ARG A 404 9.99 24.61 25.54
CA ARG A 404 10.03 26.07 25.33
C ARG A 404 8.67 26.62 24.88
N ARG A 405 7.93 25.88 24.04
CA ARG A 405 6.60 26.28 23.58
C ARG A 405 5.55 26.17 24.68
N MET A 406 5.67 25.21 25.60
CA MET A 406 4.84 25.15 26.82
C MET A 406 5.08 26.38 27.70
N ASP A 407 6.34 26.71 28.00
CA ASP A 407 6.67 27.85 28.85
C ASP A 407 6.17 29.17 28.25
N LEU A 408 6.25 29.33 26.92
CA LEU A 408 5.71 30.49 26.21
C LEU A 408 4.19 30.54 26.27
N LYS A 409 3.51 29.40 26.07
CA LYS A 409 2.06 29.29 26.18
C LYS A 409 1.59 29.74 27.57
N ASP A 410 2.24 29.27 28.63
CA ASP A 410 1.86 29.59 30.01
C ASP A 410 2.08 31.09 30.33
N LYS A 411 3.13 31.70 29.76
CA LYS A 411 3.37 33.15 29.86
C LYS A 411 2.37 34.00 29.09
N CYS A 412 1.91 33.54 27.91
CA CYS A 412 0.97 34.29 27.07
C CYS A 412 -0.48 34.15 27.51
N ILE A 413 -0.89 32.98 28.03
CA ILE A 413 -2.26 32.76 28.52
C ILE A 413 -2.63 33.75 29.63
N GLY A 414 -1.67 34.18 30.45
CA GLY A 414 -1.89 35.24 31.44
C GLY A 414 -2.29 36.60 30.87
N ARG A 415 -2.19 36.83 29.54
CA ARG A 415 -2.60 38.08 28.87
C ARG A 415 -3.81 37.94 27.95
N GLU A 416 -4.10 36.73 27.44
CA GLU A 416 -5.09 36.48 26.38
C GLU A 416 -6.28 35.59 26.82
N SER A 417 -6.23 35.05 28.04
CA SER A 417 -7.30 34.23 28.65
C SER A 417 -8.65 34.95 28.80
N SER A 418 -8.70 36.26 28.58
CA SER A 418 -9.92 37.07 28.60
C SER A 418 -10.81 36.92 27.36
N LEU A 419 -10.37 36.25 26.29
CA LEU A 419 -11.10 36.24 25.00
C LEU A 419 -11.82 34.93 24.63
N ARG A 420 -11.45 33.77 25.20
CA ARG A 420 -12.14 32.50 24.89
C ARG A 420 -13.31 32.26 25.84
N THR A 421 -14.46 32.82 25.49
CA THR A 421 -15.72 32.57 26.20
C THR A 421 -16.19 31.13 25.98
N CYS A 422 -16.97 30.62 26.93
CA CYS A 422 -17.65 29.35 26.74
C CYS A 422 -18.65 29.48 25.58
N SER A 423 -18.65 28.53 24.64
CA SER A 423 -19.58 28.50 23.51
C SER A 423 -21.05 28.36 23.96
N ARG A 424 -21.28 27.87 25.19
CA ARG A 424 -22.62 27.91 25.80
C ARG A 424 -22.97 29.37 26.16
N ARG A 425 -23.96 29.92 25.44
CA ARG A 425 -24.39 31.33 25.56
C ARG A 425 -24.68 31.80 26.98
N ASP A 426 -25.22 30.93 27.83
CA ASP A 426 -25.62 31.28 29.20
C ASP A 426 -24.56 30.93 30.26
N CYS A 427 -23.32 30.66 29.86
CA CYS A 427 -22.25 30.31 30.78
C CYS A 427 -21.45 31.56 31.19
N SER A 428 -21.55 31.94 32.45
CA SER A 428 -20.79 33.04 33.07
C SER A 428 -19.42 32.62 33.62
N SER A 429 -19.03 31.36 33.47
CA SER A 429 -17.79 30.86 34.07
C SER A 429 -16.56 31.32 33.27
N THR A 430 -15.64 31.97 33.96
CA THR A 430 -14.34 32.45 33.45
C THR A 430 -13.21 31.43 33.61
N GLY A 431 -13.53 30.15 33.88
CA GLY A 431 -12.52 29.13 34.13
C GLY A 431 -11.43 29.09 33.03
N GLU A 432 -10.17 29.06 33.45
CA GLU A 432 -8.98 29.15 32.59
C GLU A 432 -8.81 27.90 31.71
N ASP A 433 -9.21 26.73 32.22
CA ASP A 433 -9.16 25.46 31.51
C ASP A 433 -10.44 25.22 30.70
N LYS A 434 -10.48 25.72 29.46
CA LYS A 434 -11.55 25.36 28.51
C LYS A 434 -11.24 24.04 27.80
N LEU A 435 -12.24 23.16 27.75
CA LEU A 435 -12.30 21.95 26.93
C LEU A 435 -12.72 22.31 25.50
N LEU A 436 -12.04 21.75 24.50
CA LEU A 436 -12.53 21.78 23.12
C LEU A 436 -13.52 20.64 22.90
N CYS A 437 -14.52 20.85 22.06
CA CYS A 437 -15.35 19.76 21.57
C CYS A 437 -14.47 18.72 20.87
N SER A 438 -14.43 17.49 21.38
CA SER A 438 -13.63 16.40 20.81
C SER A 438 -14.01 16.03 19.37
N GLY A 439 -15.21 16.41 18.94
CA GLY A 439 -15.69 16.15 17.59
C GLY A 439 -15.20 17.16 16.55
N CYS A 440 -15.48 18.44 16.78
CA CYS A 440 -15.20 19.49 15.79
C CYS A 440 -13.93 20.29 16.08
N LEU A 441 -13.42 20.24 17.32
CA LEU A 441 -12.27 21.01 17.81
C LEU A 441 -12.41 22.54 17.68
N ALA A 442 -13.62 23.06 17.41
CA ALA A 442 -13.89 24.48 17.19
C ALA A 442 -14.51 25.17 18.41
N ASP A 443 -15.50 24.53 19.05
CA ASP A 443 -16.19 25.11 20.20
C ASP A 443 -15.50 24.80 21.52
N THR A 444 -15.44 25.79 22.41
CA THR A 444 -14.80 25.74 23.73
C THR A 444 -15.83 25.74 24.85
N TYR A 445 -15.64 24.89 25.86
CA TYR A 445 -16.54 24.75 27.00
C TYR A 445 -15.74 24.77 28.30
N CYS A 446 -16.29 25.34 29.37
CA CYS A 446 -15.62 25.33 30.68
C CYS A 446 -15.43 23.91 31.22
N ASP A 447 -16.40 23.03 30.95
CA ASP A 447 -16.41 21.66 31.42
C ASP A 447 -17.29 20.77 30.53
N ARG A 448 -17.33 19.47 30.85
CA ARG A 448 -18.18 18.50 30.13
C ARG A 448 -19.68 18.77 30.33
N ALA A 449 -20.08 19.45 31.40
CA ALA A 449 -21.48 19.76 31.67
C ALA A 449 -21.97 20.82 30.69
N CYS A 450 -21.21 21.90 30.49
CA CYS A 450 -21.47 22.95 29.50
C CYS A 450 -21.56 22.38 28.09
N GLN A 451 -20.63 21.48 27.71
CA GLN A 451 -20.68 20.80 26.42
C GLN A 451 -21.96 19.96 26.26
N ARG A 452 -22.36 19.19 27.28
CA ARG A 452 -23.60 18.38 27.23
C ARG A 452 -24.85 19.24 27.11
N MET A 453 -24.90 20.36 27.81
CA MET A 453 -26.03 21.29 27.77
C MET A 453 -26.15 21.99 26.41
N ASP A 454 -25.03 22.36 25.78
CA ASP A 454 -25.01 22.95 24.44
C ASP A 454 -25.06 21.89 23.32
N TRP A 455 -24.99 20.60 23.63
CA TRP A 455 -24.97 19.54 22.62
C TRP A 455 -26.17 19.56 21.65
N PRO A 456 -27.44 19.77 22.09
CA PRO A 456 -28.58 19.80 21.17
C PRO A 456 -28.43 20.85 20.06
N THR A 457 -27.91 22.02 20.39
CA THR A 457 -27.64 23.14 19.46
C THR A 457 -26.35 22.93 18.67
N HIS A 458 -25.28 22.53 19.34
CA HIS A 458 -23.96 22.34 18.75
C HIS A 458 -23.90 21.13 17.80
N LYS A 459 -24.64 20.05 18.04
CA LYS A 459 -24.53 18.77 17.31
C LYS A 459 -24.62 18.93 15.79
N VAL A 460 -25.49 19.81 15.29
CA VAL A 460 -25.64 20.04 13.84
C VAL A 460 -24.38 20.69 13.27
N GLN A 461 -23.89 21.75 13.90
CA GLN A 461 -22.65 22.43 13.51
C GLN A 461 -21.43 21.51 13.67
N CYS A 462 -21.36 20.74 14.76
CA CYS A 462 -20.33 19.75 15.00
C CYS A 462 -20.23 18.74 13.86
N LYS A 463 -21.37 18.16 13.46
CA LYS A 463 -21.44 17.22 12.32
C LYS A 463 -21.05 17.89 11.01
N LYS A 464 -21.44 19.14 10.78
CA LYS A 464 -21.05 19.91 9.59
C LYS A 464 -19.54 20.13 9.55
N ILE A 465 -18.93 20.56 10.65
CA ILE A 465 -17.49 20.76 10.76
C ILE A 465 -16.74 19.43 10.57
N GLN A 466 -17.20 18.36 11.21
CA GLN A 466 -16.64 17.02 11.02
C GLN A 466 -16.76 16.54 9.57
N GLN A 467 -17.84 16.90 8.87
CA GLN A 467 -17.98 16.57 7.44
C GLN A 467 -16.99 17.37 6.61
N LEU A 468 -16.87 18.68 6.83
CA LEU A 468 -15.90 19.54 6.16
C LEU A 468 -14.45 19.07 6.38
N HIS A 469 -14.11 18.64 7.61
CA HIS A 469 -12.80 18.03 7.89
C HIS A 469 -12.60 16.71 7.12
N ARG A 470 -13.63 15.87 7.03
CA ARG A 470 -13.61 14.64 6.23
C ARG A 470 -13.49 14.92 4.73
N ASP A 471 -14.01 16.05 4.28
CA ASP A 471 -13.93 16.52 2.89
C ASP A 471 -12.62 17.30 2.60
N GLY A 472 -11.74 17.44 3.60
CA GLY A 472 -10.46 18.15 3.46
C GLY A 472 -10.57 19.67 3.38
N ILE A 473 -11.75 20.23 3.67
CA ILE A 473 -11.98 21.66 3.70
C ILE A 473 -11.44 22.20 5.03
N LEU A 474 -10.41 23.04 4.95
CA LEU A 474 -9.85 23.73 6.11
C LEU A 474 -10.89 24.69 6.69
N ILE A 475 -11.29 24.44 7.93
CA ILE A 475 -12.04 25.42 8.71
C ILE A 475 -11.03 26.16 9.57
N PRO A 476 -10.99 27.50 9.55
CA PRO A 476 -10.17 28.27 10.47
C PRO A 476 -10.46 27.81 11.89
N MET A 477 -9.48 27.20 12.55
CA MET A 477 -9.60 26.93 13.97
C MET A 477 -9.70 28.29 14.66
N THR A 478 -10.74 28.49 15.46
CA THR A 478 -10.90 29.68 16.28
C THR A 478 -9.65 29.82 17.16
N ALA A 479 -8.90 30.90 16.90
CA ALA A 479 -7.57 31.18 17.44
C ALA A 479 -7.56 31.34 18.95
#